data_AF-A0A2N2D904-F1
#
_entry.id   AF-A0A2N2D904-F1
#
_cell.length_a   1.000
_cell.length_b   1.000
_cell.length_c   1.000
_cell.angle_alpha   90.00
_cell.angle_beta   90.00
_cell.angle_gamma   90.00
#
_symmetry.space_group_name_H-M   'P 1'
#
loop_
_entity.id
_entity.type
_entity.pdbx_description
1 polymer ?
#
loop_
_entity_poly.entity_id
_entity_poly.type
_entity_poly.pdbx_seq_one_letter_code
_entity_poly.pdbx_strand_id
1 'polypeptide(L)'
;VIRIDHDYVELTKEQRDEILKIAARQKTTPEDILDKLRGRQVWIKHQDNIVTRYAHLHTVSEDLQVGDRVLANQYIGQVGNSGTSDAVNETRGEAHLHFEIWVNNRYFGKGLTPIEIRTILSKIL
;
A
#
# COMPACT_ATOMS: atom_id res chain seq x y z
N VAL A 1 8.30 5.58 11.36
CA VAL A 1 8.28 4.71 10.17
C VAL A 1 8.57 3.29 10.62
N ILE A 2 7.75 2.31 10.19
CA ILE A 2 7.98 0.89 10.47
C ILE A 2 8.29 0.06 9.22
N ARG A 3 8.08 0.63 8.02
CA ARG A 3 8.52 0.12 6.72
C ARG A 3 8.68 1.30 5.76
N ILE A 4 9.72 1.28 4.93
CA ILE A 4 9.93 2.21 3.82
C ILE A 4 10.74 1.46 2.76
N ASP A 5 10.16 1.30 1.57
CA ASP A 5 10.71 0.43 0.54
C ASP A 5 11.62 1.21 -0.43
N HIS A 6 12.86 1.46 -0.01
CA HIS A 6 13.88 2.12 -0.85
C HIS A 6 14.26 1.25 -2.06
N ASP A 7 14.52 -0.03 -1.81
CA ASP A 7 15.01 -0.98 -2.82
C ASP A 7 13.90 -1.79 -3.49
N TYR A 8 12.69 -1.24 -3.58
CA TYR A 8 11.58 -1.94 -4.24
C TYR A 8 11.89 -2.24 -5.71
N VAL A 9 11.70 -3.50 -6.10
CA VAL A 9 11.80 -3.96 -7.49
C VAL A 9 10.43 -4.46 -7.94
N GLU A 10 10.00 -3.97 -9.09
CA GLU A 10 8.74 -4.38 -9.71
C GLU A 10 8.77 -5.86 -10.12
N LEU A 11 7.62 -6.51 -10.08
CA LEU A 11 7.51 -7.88 -10.57
C LEU A 11 7.68 -7.91 -12.09
N THR A 12 8.29 -8.98 -12.58
CA THR A 12 8.16 -9.33 -14.01
C THR A 12 6.71 -9.70 -14.33
N LYS A 13 6.33 -9.61 -15.60
CA LYS A 13 5.00 -9.99 -16.08
C LYS A 13 4.69 -11.45 -15.74
N GLU A 14 5.66 -12.33 -15.91
CA GLU A 14 5.53 -13.76 -15.64
C GLU A 14 5.27 -14.01 -14.15
N GLN A 15 6.04 -13.38 -13.26
CA GLN A 15 5.85 -13.49 -11.81
C GLN A 15 4.48 -12.97 -11.37
N ARG A 16 4.04 -11.83 -11.93
CA ARG A 16 2.74 -11.25 -11.61
C ARG A 16 1.60 -12.16 -12.06
N ASP A 17 1.67 -12.67 -13.29
CA ASP A 17 0.66 -13.59 -13.81
C ASP A 17 0.57 -14.89 -12.99
N GLU A 18 1.69 -15.38 -12.46
CA GLU A 18 1.72 -16.54 -11.57
C GLU A 18 0.99 -16.27 -10.25
N ILE A 19 1.31 -15.18 -9.54
CA ILE A 19 0.66 -14.88 -8.26
C ILE A 19 -0.83 -14.57 -8.44
N LEU A 20 -1.23 -13.96 -9.56
CA LEU A 20 -2.63 -13.72 -9.87
C LEU A 20 -3.40 -15.01 -10.15
N LYS A 21 -2.77 -16.00 -10.81
CA LYS A 21 -3.37 -17.35 -10.97
C LYS A 21 -3.58 -18.03 -9.61
N ILE A 22 -2.65 -17.87 -8.67
CA ILE A 22 -2.79 -18.41 -7.31
C ILE A 22 -3.99 -17.76 -6.61
N ALA A 23 -4.06 -16.43 -6.60
CA ALA A 23 -5.17 -15.70 -5.98
C ALA A 23 -6.53 -16.06 -6.60
N ALA A 24 -6.60 -16.14 -7.94
CA ALA A 24 -7.81 -16.52 -8.66
C ALA A 24 -8.29 -17.93 -8.30
N ARG A 25 -7.38 -18.91 -8.21
CA ARG A 25 -7.71 -20.29 -7.80
C ARG A 25 -8.22 -20.36 -6.37
N GLN A 26 -7.65 -19.55 -5.47
CA GLN A 26 -8.04 -19.53 -4.06
C GLN A 26 -9.28 -18.66 -3.78
N LYS A 27 -9.75 -17.89 -4.78
CA LYS A 27 -10.85 -16.91 -4.65
C LYS A 27 -10.62 -15.89 -3.53
N THR A 28 -9.35 -15.63 -3.23
CA THR A 28 -8.88 -14.68 -2.24
C THR A 28 -7.47 -14.26 -2.63
N THR A 29 -7.01 -13.11 -2.12
CA THR A 29 -5.62 -12.68 -2.27
C THR A 29 -4.90 -12.87 -0.94
N PRO A 30 -4.11 -13.94 -0.77
CA PRO A 30 -3.24 -14.12 0.40
C PRO A 30 -2.41 -12.88 0.71
N GLU A 31 -2.10 -12.63 1.98
CA GLU A 31 -1.41 -11.40 2.41
C GLU A 31 -0.01 -11.24 1.77
N ASP A 32 0.71 -12.32 1.54
CA ASP A 32 2.03 -12.30 0.89
C ASP A 32 1.94 -11.94 -0.60
N ILE A 33 0.86 -12.34 -1.28
CA ILE A 33 0.55 -11.92 -2.65
C ILE A 33 0.06 -10.48 -2.66
N LEU A 34 -0.83 -10.13 -1.73
CA LEU A 34 -1.38 -8.78 -1.62
C LEU A 34 -0.27 -7.75 -1.34
N ASP A 35 0.70 -8.08 -0.48
CA ASP A 35 1.83 -7.22 -0.18
C ASP A 35 2.70 -6.92 -1.42
N LYS A 36 2.93 -7.92 -2.28
CA LYS A 36 3.62 -7.71 -3.56
C LYS A 36 2.80 -6.81 -4.50
N LEU A 37 1.50 -7.02 -4.56
CA LEU A 37 0.58 -6.24 -5.41
C LEU A 37 0.40 -4.79 -4.93
N ARG A 38 0.69 -4.47 -3.66
CA ARG A 38 0.73 -3.08 -3.15
C ARG A 38 1.93 -2.28 -3.69
N GLY A 39 2.91 -2.93 -4.31
CA GLY A 39 4.07 -2.26 -4.86
C GLY A 39 5.00 -1.68 -3.80
N ARG A 40 5.59 -0.52 -4.09
CA ARG A 40 6.45 0.23 -3.19
C ARG A 40 5.62 0.89 -2.09
N GLN A 41 6.01 0.69 -0.84
CA GLN A 41 5.22 1.11 0.32
C GLN A 41 5.99 1.93 1.36
N VAL A 42 5.24 2.75 2.10
CA VAL A 42 5.66 3.36 3.38
C VAL A 42 4.61 3.03 4.43
N TRP A 43 5.03 2.51 5.60
CA TRP A 43 4.15 2.23 6.72
C TRP A 43 4.53 3.09 7.92
N ILE A 44 3.55 3.78 8.48
CA ILE A 44 3.72 4.67 9.63
C ILE A 44 2.89 4.11 10.79
N LYS A 45 3.56 3.81 11.90
CA LYS A 45 2.91 3.49 13.17
C LYS A 45 2.59 4.77 13.92
N HIS A 46 1.35 4.85 14.40
CA HIS A 46 0.83 5.91 15.25
C HIS A 46 0.58 5.37 16.67
N GLN A 47 -0.05 6.18 17.51
CA GLN A 47 -0.55 5.75 18.82
C GLN A 47 -1.67 4.69 18.67
N ASP A 48 -2.05 4.06 19.78
CA ASP A 48 -3.20 3.14 19.86
C ASP A 48 -3.18 1.97 18.86
N ASN A 49 -1.99 1.48 18.52
CA ASN A 49 -1.77 0.41 17.54
C ASN A 49 -2.39 0.68 16.17
N ILE A 50 -2.43 1.95 15.77
CA ILE A 50 -2.84 2.37 14.44
C ILE A 50 -1.61 2.35 13.51
N VAL A 51 -1.78 1.80 12.32
CA VAL A 51 -0.78 1.86 11.25
C VAL A 51 -1.45 2.39 10.00
N THR A 52 -0.85 3.41 9.37
CA THR A 52 -1.22 3.81 8.01
C THR A 52 -0.23 3.23 7.02
N ARG A 53 -0.74 2.70 5.90
CA ARG A 53 0.07 2.19 4.79
C ARG A 53 -0.21 3.02 3.55
N TYR A 54 0.85 3.46 2.89
CA TYR A 54 0.84 4.21 1.63
C TYR A 54 1.47 3.32 0.58
N ALA A 55 0.71 2.94 -0.44
CA ALA A 55 1.09 1.96 -1.45
C ALA A 55 1.08 2.55 -2.87
N HIS A 56 1.53 1.76 -3.83
CA HIS A 56 1.73 2.12 -5.23
C HIS A 56 2.69 3.30 -5.45
N LEU A 57 3.62 3.56 -4.53
CA LEU A 57 4.48 4.74 -4.61
C LEU A 57 5.46 4.65 -5.78
N HIS A 58 5.71 5.79 -6.43
CA HIS A 58 6.78 5.91 -7.44
C HIS A 58 8.15 6.02 -6.78
N THR A 59 8.25 6.81 -5.72
CA THR A 59 9.45 6.98 -4.89
C THR A 59 9.05 7.08 -3.43
N VAL A 60 9.99 6.78 -2.55
CA VAL A 60 9.90 7.06 -1.12
C VAL A 60 10.91 8.15 -0.76
N SER A 61 10.73 8.82 0.38
CA SER A 61 11.64 9.87 0.81
C SER A 61 13.01 9.31 1.17
N GLU A 62 14.06 9.70 0.45
CA GLU A 62 15.47 9.33 0.73
C GLU A 62 15.93 9.79 2.13
N ASP A 63 15.35 10.88 2.64
CA ASP A 63 15.67 11.41 3.98
C ASP A 63 15.03 10.63 5.14
N LEU A 64 14.26 9.57 4.86
CA LEU A 64 13.57 8.77 5.86
C LEU A 64 14.05 7.32 5.84
N GLN A 65 14.18 6.73 7.02
CA GLN A 65 14.47 5.32 7.22
C GLN A 65 13.54 4.69 8.26
N VAL A 66 13.56 3.36 8.36
CA VAL A 66 12.85 2.65 9.42
C VAL A 66 13.34 3.13 10.80
N GLY A 67 12.39 3.43 11.70
CA GLY A 67 12.66 4.00 13.02
C GLY A 67 12.41 5.50 13.12
N ASP A 68 12.43 6.23 12.00
CA ASP A 68 12.29 7.68 12.03
C ASP A 68 10.90 8.15 12.49
N ARG A 69 10.86 9.32 13.12
CA ARG A 69 9.62 10.03 13.42
C ARG A 69 9.22 10.86 12.20
N VAL A 70 7.94 10.84 11.89
CA VAL A 70 7.36 11.61 10.79
C VAL A 70 6.33 12.56 11.38
N LEU A 71 6.40 13.83 10.99
CA LEU A 71 5.40 14.84 11.35
C LEU A 71 4.26 14.85 10.32
N ALA A 72 3.08 15.30 10.74
CA ALA A 72 1.99 15.55 9.79
C ALA A 72 2.46 16.54 8.71
N ASN A 73 2.04 16.30 7.45
CA ASN A 73 2.46 17.03 6.25
C ASN A 73 3.94 16.87 5.84
N GLN A 74 4.73 16.07 6.56
CA GLN A 74 6.08 15.74 6.09
C GLN A 74 6.00 14.86 4.84
N TYR A 75 6.83 15.17 3.85
CA TYR A 75 6.95 14.36 2.64
C TYR A 75 7.47 12.96 2.98
N ILE A 76 6.80 11.93 2.44
CA ILE A 76 7.19 10.52 2.64
C ILE A 76 7.41 9.77 1.32
N GLY A 77 7.04 10.35 0.18
CA GLY A 77 7.12 9.71 -1.13
C GLY A 77 6.18 10.33 -2.15
N GLN A 78 6.33 9.89 -3.40
CA GLN A 78 5.55 10.35 -4.54
C GLN A 78 4.56 9.27 -4.97
N VAL A 79 3.33 9.67 -5.31
CA VAL A 79 2.32 8.77 -5.90
C VAL A 79 2.83 8.20 -7.23
N GLY A 80 2.60 6.92 -7.44
CA GLY A 80 2.90 6.21 -8.68
C GLY A 80 1.89 5.12 -8.96
N ASN A 81 2.32 4.09 -9.67
CA ASN A 81 1.52 2.92 -10.02
C ASN A 81 2.23 1.59 -9.72
N SER A 82 3.27 1.58 -8.87
CA SER A 82 4.05 0.34 -8.62
C SER A 82 3.17 -0.80 -8.10
N GLY A 83 3.47 -2.05 -8.47
CA GLY A 83 2.68 -3.24 -8.15
C GLY A 83 1.40 -3.42 -8.97
N THR A 84 1.01 -2.44 -9.80
CA THR A 84 -0.19 -2.51 -10.65
C THR A 84 0.08 -3.27 -11.95
N SER A 85 -0.97 -3.52 -12.73
CA SER A 85 -0.82 -4.07 -14.09
C SER A 85 -0.07 -3.11 -15.01
N ASP A 86 -0.29 -1.80 -14.87
CA ASP A 86 0.36 -0.78 -15.69
C ASP A 86 1.86 -0.70 -15.44
N ALA A 87 2.29 -0.75 -14.18
CA ALA A 87 3.72 -0.74 -13.85
C ALA A 87 4.45 -1.95 -14.47
N VAL A 88 3.87 -3.15 -14.40
CA VAL A 88 4.44 -4.36 -15.00
C VAL A 88 4.44 -4.33 -16.54
N ASN A 89 3.52 -3.59 -17.16
CA ASN A 89 3.52 -3.39 -18.62
C ASN A 89 4.28 -2.11 -19.03
N GLU A 90 5.03 -1.49 -18.12
CA GLU A 90 5.82 -0.28 -18.35
C GLU A 90 5.00 0.93 -18.86
N THR A 91 3.71 0.98 -18.52
CA THR A 91 2.81 2.09 -18.84
C THR A 91 2.65 3.03 -17.65
N ARG A 92 2.19 4.27 -17.92
CA ARG A 92 1.97 5.32 -16.90
C ARG A 92 0.52 5.36 -16.36
N GLY A 93 -0.31 4.39 -16.73
CA GLY A 93 -1.70 4.31 -16.28
C GLY A 93 -1.83 3.96 -14.80
N GLU A 94 -3.05 4.09 -14.27
CA GLU A 94 -3.42 3.66 -12.91
C GLU A 94 -2.55 4.27 -11.79
N ALA A 95 -1.94 5.43 -12.01
CA ALA A 95 -1.22 6.13 -10.95
C ALA A 95 -2.21 6.69 -9.92
N HIS A 96 -2.19 6.14 -8.70
CA HIS A 96 -3.06 6.55 -7.60
C HIS A 96 -2.46 6.16 -6.25
N LEU A 97 -2.92 6.81 -5.18
CA LEU A 97 -2.56 6.42 -3.82
C LEU A 97 -3.52 5.35 -3.32
N HIS A 98 -3.01 4.15 -3.05
CA HIS A 98 -3.73 3.17 -2.23
C HIS A 98 -3.38 3.39 -0.77
N PHE A 99 -4.35 3.89 0.00
CA PHE A 99 -4.19 4.26 1.40
C PHE A 99 -4.96 3.29 2.30
N GLU A 100 -4.28 2.71 3.28
CA GLU A 100 -4.90 1.80 4.24
C GLU A 100 -4.72 2.31 5.67
N ILE A 101 -5.76 2.12 6.48
CA ILE A 101 -5.71 2.26 7.94
C ILE A 101 -5.84 0.87 8.55
N TRP A 102 -4.95 0.54 9.48
CA TRP A 102 -4.95 -0.70 10.23
C TRP A 102 -5.05 -0.39 11.71
N VAL A 103 -5.98 -1.04 12.41
CA VAL A 103 -6.20 -0.87 13.85
C VAL A 103 -6.03 -2.23 14.51
N ASN A 104 -5.14 -2.35 15.50
CA ASN A 104 -4.85 -3.62 16.18
C ASN A 104 -4.54 -4.76 15.19
N ASN A 105 -3.71 -4.48 14.18
CA ASN A 105 -3.31 -5.41 13.13
C ASN A 105 -4.47 -5.96 12.26
N ARG A 106 -5.58 -5.22 12.16
CA ARG A 106 -6.69 -5.51 11.25
C ARG A 106 -6.95 -4.34 10.32
N TYR A 107 -7.13 -4.62 9.03
CA TYR A 107 -7.56 -3.62 8.06
C TYR A 107 -8.91 -3.03 8.49
N PHE A 108 -8.95 -1.70 8.61
CA PHE A 108 -10.12 -0.96 9.08
C PHE A 108 -11.35 -1.18 8.20
N GLY A 109 -11.17 -1.24 6.88
CA GLY A 109 -12.26 -1.42 5.92
C GLY A 109 -12.78 -2.86 5.81
N LYS A 110 -12.26 -3.81 6.59
CA LYS A 110 -12.64 -5.23 6.45
C LYS A 110 -14.12 -5.43 6.77
N GLY A 111 -14.86 -5.92 5.77
CA GLY A 111 -16.31 -6.17 5.89
C GLY A 111 -17.18 -4.92 5.69
N LEU A 112 -16.57 -3.80 5.29
CA LEU A 112 -17.28 -2.55 5.01
C LEU A 112 -17.27 -2.26 3.51
N THR A 113 -18.33 -1.63 3.04
CA THR A 113 -18.43 -1.05 1.70
C THR A 113 -17.65 0.26 1.62
N PRO A 114 -17.25 0.71 0.41
CA PRO A 114 -16.61 2.01 0.24
C PRO A 114 -17.44 3.19 0.78
N ILE A 115 -18.77 3.10 0.74
CA ILE A 115 -19.66 4.14 1.28
C ILE A 115 -19.56 4.17 2.80
N GLU A 116 -19.67 3.03 3.48
CA GLU A 116 -19.53 2.94 4.93
C GLU A 116 -18.17 3.45 5.41
N ILE A 117 -17.09 3.06 4.72
CA ILE A 117 -15.74 3.56 5.01
C ILE A 117 -15.71 5.09 4.93
N ARG A 118 -16.19 5.68 3.83
CA ARG A 118 -16.23 7.15 3.66
C ARG A 118 -17.08 7.84 4.72
N THR A 119 -18.23 7.28 5.07
CA THR A 119 -19.12 7.82 6.11
C THR A 119 -18.47 7.81 7.49
N ILE A 120 -17.65 6.81 7.80
CA ILE A 120 -16.91 6.80 9.07
C ILE A 120 -15.75 7.79 9.01
N LEU A 121 -14.97 7.78 7.93
CA LEU A 121 -13.83 8.67 7.75
C LEU A 121 -14.23 10.15 7.80
N SER A 122 -15.36 10.54 7.23
CA SER A 122 -15.86 11.93 7.25
C SER A 122 -16.27 12.44 8.63
N LYS A 123 -16.29 11.59 9.66
CA LYS A 123 -16.59 11.97 11.05
C LYS A 123 -15.34 12.16 11.89
N ILE A 124 -14.19 11.72 11.38
CA ILE A 124 -12.92 11.67 12.13
C ILE A 124 -11.77 12.42 11.43
N LEU A 125 -11.93 12.73 10.14
CA LEU A 125 -11.09 13.63 9.35
C LEU A 125 -11.89 14.90 9.01
#